data_AF-A0AAE9W7Q3-F1
#
_entry.id   AF-A0AAE9W7Q3-F1
#
_cell.length_a   1.000
_cell.length_b   1.000
_cell.length_c   1.000
_cell.angle_alpha   90.00
_cell.angle_beta   90.00
_cell.angle_gamma   90.00
#
_symmetry.space_group_name_H-M   'P 1'
#
loop_
_entity.id
_entity.type
_entity.pdbx_description
1 polymer ?
#
loop_
_entity_poly.entity_id
_entity_poly.type
_entity_poly.pdbx_seq_one_letter_code
_entity_poly.pdbx_strand_id
1 'polypeptide(L)'
;MSTITTPPSNTLSQQDFSLLQFRLLDFLASQESRKVIAASKELTLLRQSIQTLKNKATNLKPEEMTLEEKQSAIRMLQSRISLKKSFLSRIRSESETAQDISMQEAV
;
A
#
# COMPACT_ATOMS: atom_id res chain seq x y z
N MET A 1 3.29 -8.67 14.90
CA MET A 1 4.33 -9.17 13.99
C MET A 1 4.00 -8.67 12.59
N SER A 2 4.57 -7.53 12.18
CA SER A 2 4.36 -6.98 10.82
C SER A 2 5.40 -7.61 9.90
N THR A 3 4.97 -8.58 9.09
CA THR A 3 5.82 -9.11 8.01
C THR A 3 5.93 -8.03 6.95
N ILE A 4 7.11 -7.40 6.85
CA ILE A 4 7.48 -6.55 5.71
C ILE A 4 7.62 -7.51 4.52
N THR A 5 6.51 -7.74 3.81
CA THR A 5 6.53 -8.39 2.52
C THR A 5 7.21 -7.43 1.55
N THR A 6 8.47 -7.68 1.25
CA THR A 6 9.11 -7.09 0.07
C THR A 6 8.17 -7.29 -1.12
N PRO A 7 7.72 -6.21 -1.78
CA PRO A 7 6.79 -6.35 -2.90
C PRO A 7 7.45 -7.21 -3.98
N PRO A 8 6.71 -8.13 -4.62
CA PRO A 8 7.27 -8.97 -5.67
C PRO A 8 7.86 -8.07 -6.77
N SER A 9 8.97 -8.48 -7.41
CA SER A 9 9.72 -7.60 -8.33
C SER A 9 8.91 -7.07 -9.53
N ASN A 10 7.73 -7.64 -9.77
CA ASN A 10 6.76 -7.24 -10.80
C ASN A 10 5.70 -6.21 -10.34
N THR A 11 5.74 -5.73 -9.09
CA THR A 11 4.86 -4.64 -8.64
C THR A 11 5.34 -3.32 -9.22
N LEU A 12 4.40 -2.49 -9.70
CA LEU A 12 4.65 -1.10 -10.04
C LEU A 12 4.57 -0.26 -8.74
N SER A 13 5.65 0.43 -8.39
CA SER A 13 5.77 1.15 -7.12
C SER A 13 6.30 2.57 -7.28
N GLN A 14 6.15 3.39 -6.23
CA GLN A 14 6.78 4.72 -6.16
C GLN A 14 8.30 4.65 -6.23
N GLN A 15 8.91 3.57 -5.75
CA GLN A 15 10.35 3.37 -5.84
C GLN A 15 10.82 3.25 -7.30
N ASP A 16 10.03 2.60 -8.17
CA ASP A 16 10.33 2.52 -9.60
C ASP A 16 10.29 3.90 -10.27
N PHE A 17 9.35 4.75 -9.85
CA PHE A 17 9.27 6.14 -10.29
C PHE A 17 10.50 6.94 -9.86
N SER A 18 10.88 6.88 -8.58
CA SER A 18 12.07 7.58 -8.08
C SER A 18 13.34 7.13 -8.81
N LEU A 19 13.50 5.82 -9.04
CA LEU A 19 14.63 5.28 -9.79
C LEU A 19 14.68 5.85 -11.22
N LEU A 20 13.55 5.89 -11.92
CA LEU A 20 13.48 6.48 -13.26
C LEU A 20 13.84 7.97 -13.24
N GLN A 21 13.36 8.70 -12.23
CA GLN A 21 13.67 10.13 -12.07
C GLN A 21 15.17 10.35 -11.88
N PHE A 22 15.84 9.57 -11.02
CA PHE A 22 17.30 9.66 -10.84
C PHE A 22 18.05 9.36 -12.14
N ARG A 23 17.65 8.32 -12.88
CA ARG A 23 18.25 7.99 -14.18
C ARG A 23 18.09 9.10 -15.21
N LEU A 24 16.97 9.81 -15.19
CA LEU A 24 16.75 10.96 -16.06
C LEU A 24 17.71 12.11 -15.70
N LEU A 25 17.89 12.40 -14.41
CA LEU A 25 18.83 13.41 -13.95
C LEU A 25 20.28 13.07 -14.29
N ASP A 26 20.70 11.82 -14.07
CA ASP A 26 22.04 11.33 -14.44
C ASP A 26 22.30 11.46 -15.94
N PHE A 27 21.30 11.11 -16.76
CA PHE A 27 21.36 11.28 -18.20
C PHE A 27 21.52 12.77 -18.59
N LEU A 28 20.71 13.67 -18.04
CA LEU A 28 20.81 15.11 -18.34
C LEU A 28 22.18 15.68 -17.94
N ALA A 29 22.66 15.36 -16.74
CA ALA A 29 24.00 15.76 -16.28
C ALA A 29 25.11 15.21 -17.18
N SER A 30 24.97 13.98 -17.69
CA SER A 30 25.93 13.39 -18.61
C SER A 30 25.99 14.12 -19.96
N GLN A 31 24.86 14.64 -20.45
CA GLN A 31 24.79 15.45 -21.68
C GLN A 31 25.48 16.82 -21.49
N GLU A 32 25.21 17.48 -20.36
CA GLU A 32 25.81 18.79 -20.03
C GLU A 32 27.34 18.72 -19.97
N SER A 33 27.89 17.62 -19.43
CA SER A 33 29.34 17.41 -19.33
C SER A 33 30.06 17.14 -20.66
N ARG A 34 29.34 17.06 -21.80
CA ARG A 34 29.85 16.70 -23.15
C ARG A 34 30.66 15.41 -23.21
N LYS A 35 30.53 14.52 -22.22
CA LYS A 35 31.18 13.20 -22.18
C LYS A 35 30.38 12.21 -23.04
N VAL A 36 30.61 12.22 -24.35
CA VAL A 36 29.83 11.44 -25.36
C VAL A 36 29.66 9.96 -24.99
N ILE A 37 30.69 9.30 -24.45
CA ILE A 37 30.62 7.89 -24.04
C ILE A 37 29.73 7.70 -22.81
N ALA A 38 29.85 8.58 -21.81
CA ALA A 38 29.02 8.54 -20.61
C ALA A 38 27.55 8.85 -20.95
N ALA A 39 27.32 9.83 -21.81
CA ALA A 39 26.03 10.19 -22.39
C ALA A 39 25.32 9.00 -23.05
N SER A 40 26.05 8.20 -23.84
CA SER A 40 25.50 7.00 -24.49
C SER A 40 25.16 5.88 -23.50
N LYS A 41 26.00 5.71 -22.46
CA LYS A 41 25.77 4.72 -21.39
C LYS A 41 24.53 5.06 -20.56
N GLU A 42 24.41 6.31 -20.09
CA GLU A 42 23.26 6.74 -19.30
C GLU A 42 21.96 6.68 -20.10
N LEU A 43 21.98 7.03 -21.39
CA LEU A 43 20.83 6.86 -22.27
C LEU A 43 20.38 5.40 -22.37
N THR A 44 21.33 4.47 -22.45
CA THR A 44 21.03 3.03 -22.53
C THR A 44 20.38 2.54 -21.24
N LEU A 45 20.91 2.95 -20.08
CA LEU A 45 20.35 2.61 -18.76
C LEU A 45 18.95 3.22 -18.56
N LEU A 46 18.74 4.46 -19.01
CA LEU A 46 17.45 5.12 -18.98
C LEU A 46 16.42 4.37 -19.84
N ARG A 47 16.78 4.01 -21.07
CA ARG A 47 15.92 3.22 -21.97
C ARG A 47 15.55 1.86 -21.38
N GLN A 48 16.51 1.17 -20.76
CA GLN A 48 16.24 -0.10 -20.07
C GLN A 48 15.26 0.09 -18.90
N SER A 49 15.43 1.15 -18.11
CA SER A 49 14.53 1.45 -16.99
C SER A 49 13.10 1.75 -17.46
N ILE A 50 12.96 2.53 -18.55
CA ILE A 50 11.67 2.81 -19.20
C ILE A 50 11.03 1.51 -19.72
N GLN A 51 11.81 0.64 -20.36
CA GLN A 51 11.29 -0.63 -20.88
C GLN A 51 10.80 -1.55 -19.77
N THR A 52 11.52 -1.64 -18.65
CA THR A 52 11.08 -2.38 -17.46
C THR A 52 9.77 -1.84 -16.92
N LEU A 53 9.64 -0.52 -16.77
CA LEU A 53 8.40 0.14 -16.32
C LEU A 53 7.24 -0.11 -17.28
N LYS A 54 7.48 -0.04 -18.60
CA LYS A 54 6.48 -0.36 -19.62
C LYS A 54 5.98 -1.80 -19.47
N ASN A 55 6.89 -2.77 -19.29
CA ASN A 55 6.54 -4.17 -19.09
C ASN A 55 5.74 -4.38 -17.79
N LYS A 56 6.10 -3.68 -16.70
CA LYS A 56 5.32 -3.70 -15.45
C LYS A 56 3.91 -3.16 -15.69
N ALA A 57 3.78 -2.02 -16.37
CA ALA A 57 2.50 -1.38 -16.64
C ALA A 57 1.60 -2.23 -17.57
N THR A 58 2.15 -2.87 -18.60
CA THR A 58 1.37 -3.76 -19.49
C THR A 58 0.85 -5.01 -18.79
N ASN A 59 1.53 -5.45 -17.73
CA ASN A 59 1.12 -6.61 -16.94
C ASN A 59 0.17 -6.24 -15.79
N LEU A 60 -0.15 -4.96 -15.59
CA LEU A 60 -1.18 -4.55 -14.64
C LEU A 60 -2.55 -4.96 -15.17
N LYS A 61 -3.23 -5.82 -14.41
CA LYS A 61 -4.64 -6.10 -14.66
C LYS A 61 -5.43 -4.83 -14.32
N PRO A 62 -6.44 -4.46 -15.13
CA PRO A 62 -7.35 -3.38 -14.78
C PRO A 62 -7.97 -3.66 -13.41
N GLU A 63 -7.98 -2.67 -12.54
CA GLU A 63 -8.63 -2.80 -11.23
C GLU A 63 -10.16 -2.84 -11.42
N GLU A 64 -10.81 -3.82 -10.79
CA GLU A 64 -12.26 -4.04 -10.93
C GLU A 64 -13.13 -3.11 -10.07
N MET A 65 -12.55 -2.47 -9.04
CA MET A 65 -13.28 -1.63 -8.08
C MET A 65 -12.74 -0.20 -8.10
N THR A 66 -13.65 0.77 -8.22
CA THR A 66 -13.31 2.20 -8.22
C THR A 66 -12.77 2.65 -6.86
N LEU A 67 -11.96 3.71 -6.85
CA LEU A 67 -11.42 4.27 -5.61
C LEU A 67 -12.52 4.68 -4.61
N GLU A 68 -13.62 5.23 -5.12
CA GLU A 68 -14.77 5.65 -4.31
C GLU A 68 -15.46 4.47 -3.63
N GLU A 69 -15.64 3.36 -4.36
CA GLU A 69 -16.17 2.11 -3.79
C GLU A 69 -15.24 1.55 -2.71
N LYS A 70 -13.92 1.57 -2.92
CA LYS A 70 -12.95 1.13 -1.89
C LYS A 70 -13.07 1.98 -0.63
N GLN A 71 -13.12 3.30 -0.77
CA GLN A 71 -13.23 4.24 0.35
C GLN A 71 -14.57 4.10 1.09
N SER A 72 -15.66 3.91 0.34
CA SER A 72 -16.99 3.66 0.90
C SER A 72 -17.02 2.34 1.70
N ALA A 73 -16.48 1.27 1.12
CA ALA A 73 -16.38 -0.04 1.77
C ALA A 73 -15.55 0.01 3.06
N ILE A 74 -14.42 0.71 3.05
CA ILE A 74 -13.58 0.91 4.25
C ILE A 74 -14.37 1.63 5.36
N ARG A 75 -15.04 2.75 5.04
CA ARG A 75 -15.85 3.49 6.02
C ARG A 75 -16.95 2.62 6.61
N MET A 76 -17.69 1.89 5.76
CA MET A 76 -18.74 0.98 6.22
C MET A 76 -18.16 -0.14 7.10
N LEU A 77 -17.02 -0.71 6.71
CA LEU A 77 -16.35 -1.77 7.48
C LEU A 77 -15.92 -1.27 8.86
N GLN A 78 -15.34 -0.06 8.94
CA GLN A 78 -14.97 0.57 10.20
C GLN A 78 -16.19 0.79 11.10
N SER A 79 -17.30 1.33 10.57
CA SER A 79 -18.55 1.49 11.33
C SER A 79 -19.11 0.16 11.84
N ARG A 80 -19.09 -0.88 11.00
CA ARG A 80 -19.53 -2.23 11.40
C ARG A 80 -18.65 -2.82 12.50
N ILE A 81 -17.33 -2.64 12.41
CA ILE A 81 -16.39 -3.09 13.44
C ILE A 81 -16.66 -2.37 14.76
N SER A 82 -16.84 -1.05 14.73
CA SER A 82 -17.17 -0.26 15.91
C SER A 82 -18.48 -0.72 16.55
N LEU A 83 -19.54 -0.91 15.76
CA LEU A 83 -20.82 -1.39 16.27
C LEU A 83 -20.71 -2.79 16.90
N LYS A 84 -19.98 -3.70 16.26
CA LYS A 84 -19.72 -5.05 16.81
C LYS A 84 -18.97 -4.98 18.13
N LYS A 85 -17.96 -4.12 18.25
CA LYS A 85 -17.21 -3.93 19.49
C LYS A 85 -18.11 -3.38 20.61
N SER A 86 -18.91 -2.36 20.33
CA SER A 86 -19.84 -1.78 21.32
C SER A 86 -20.91 -2.78 21.76
N PHE A 87 -21.40 -3.60 20.84
CA PHE A 87 -22.36 -4.66 21.16
C PHE A 87 -21.74 -5.73 22.06
N LEU A 88 -20.54 -6.21 21.73
CA LEU A 88 -19.81 -7.18 22.55
C LEU A 88 -19.44 -6.63 23.93
N SER A 89 -19.04 -5.36 24.03
CA SER A 89 -18.76 -4.74 25.32
C SER A 89 -20.01 -4.64 26.18
N ARG A 90 -21.16 -4.28 25.58
CA ARG A 90 -22.44 -4.23 26.28
C ARG A 90 -22.84 -5.60 26.83
N ILE A 91 -22.78 -6.65 26.02
CA ILE A 91 -23.06 -8.02 26.47
C ILE A 91 -22.13 -8.42 27.62
N ARG A 92 -20.84 -8.10 27.53
CA ARG A 92 -19.88 -8.40 28.60
C ARG A 92 -20.27 -7.70 29.91
N SER A 93 -20.57 -6.40 29.86
CA SER A 93 -20.97 -5.64 31.05
C SER A 93 -22.29 -6.13 31.66
N GLU A 94 -23.27 -6.51 30.82
CA GLU A 94 -24.54 -7.10 31.27
C GLU A 94 -24.33 -8.48 31.92
N SER A 95 -23.40 -9.29 31.40
CA SER A 95 -23.02 -10.58 31.99
C SER A 95 -22.32 -10.43 33.34
N GLU A 96 -21.43 -9.44 33.48
CA GLU A 96 -20.71 -9.14 34.73
C GLU A 96 -21.70 -8.67 35.82
N THR A 97 -22.63 -7.78 35.46
CA THR A 97 -23.69 -7.32 36.40
C THR A 97 -24.65 -8.44 36.81
N ALA A 98 -25.03 -9.35 35.90
CA ALA A 98 -25.85 -10.50 36.26
C ALA A 98 -25.14 -11.48 37.21
N GLN A 99 -23.83 -11.67 37.05
CA GLN A 99 -23.03 -12.49 37.98
C GLN A 99 -22.90 -11.83 39.36
N ASP A 100 -22.65 -10.53 39.43
CA ASP A 100 -22.54 -9.80 40.71
C ASP A 100 -23.84 -9.85 41.53
N ILE A 101 -25.00 -9.68 40.87
CA ILE A 101 -26.31 -9.78 41.54
C ILE A 101 -26.54 -11.19 42.09
N SER A 102 -26.23 -12.23 41.30
CA SER A 102 -26.38 -13.63 41.74
C SER A 102 -25.45 -14.01 42.90
N MET A 103 -24.26 -13.38 43.01
CA MET A 103 -23.36 -13.57 44.14
C MET A 103 -23.86 -12.85 45.41
N GLN A 104 -24.52 -11.69 45.30
CA GLN A 104 -25.09 -10.99 46.45
C GLN A 104 -26.32 -11.68 47.04
N GLU A 105 -27.10 -12.39 46.23
CA GLU A 105 -28.28 -13.16 46.70
C GLU A 105 -27.93 -14.51 47.33
N ALA A 106 -26.69 -15.00 47.14
CA ALA A 106 -26.21 -16.28 47.65
C ALA A 106 -25.48 -16.20 49.01
N VAL A 107 -25.43 -15.02 49.64
CA VAL A 107 -24.84 -14.74 50.97
C VAL A 107 -25.96 -14.41 51.95
#